data_AF-A0A2A8SF48-F1
#
_entry.id   AF-A0A2A8SF48-F1
#
_cell.length_a   1.000
_cell.length_b   1.000
_cell.length_c   1.000
_cell.angle_alpha   90.00
_cell.angle_beta   90.00
_cell.angle_gamma   90.00
#
_symmetry.space_group_name_H-M   'P 1'
#
loop_
_entity.id
_entity.type
_entity.pdbx_description
1 polymer ?
#
loop_
_entity_poly.entity_id
_entity_poly.type
_entity_poly.pdbx_seq_one_letter_code
_entity_poly.pdbx_strand_id
1 'polypeptide(L)' 'MSTNDYIRYMTQQFVSYMDAPKADRKQKRQQRREEREPFLNRWFGMLPLSAALFYRQVKKKREKSS' A
#
# COMPACT_ATOMS: atom_id res chain seq x y z
N MET A 1 13.11 28.18 32.69
CA MET A 1 12.52 27.07 31.92
C MET A 1 13.23 25.81 32.32
N SER A 2 12.51 24.91 32.98
CA SER A 2 13.04 23.79 33.75
C SER A 2 13.38 22.59 32.88
N THR A 3 14.59 22.05 33.05
CA THR A 3 15.06 20.78 32.47
C THR A 3 14.07 19.61 32.67
N ASN A 4 13.24 19.68 33.73
CA ASN A 4 12.18 18.72 34.02
C ASN A 4 11.11 18.64 32.93
N ASP A 5 10.73 19.77 32.31
CA ASP A 5 9.71 19.78 31.25
C ASP A 5 10.20 19.07 29.99
N TYR A 6 11.50 19.18 29.71
CA TYR A 6 12.12 18.48 28.59
C TYR A 6 12.15 16.97 28.82
N ILE A 7 12.54 16.53 30.01
CA ILE A 7 12.56 15.10 30.37
C ILE A 7 11.14 14.52 30.33
N ARG A 8 10.14 15.27 30.82
CA ARG A 8 8.72 14.89 30.74
C ARG A 8 8.24 14.75 29.29
N TYR A 9 8.62 15.69 28.43
CA TYR A 9 8.26 15.62 27.01
C TYR A 9 8.93 14.42 26.31
N MET A 10 10.23 14.21 26.53
CA MET A 10 10.96 13.09 25.92
C MET A 10 10.40 11.74 26.37
N THR A 11 10.08 11.59 27.65
CA THR A 11 9.51 10.36 28.19
C THR A 11 8.10 10.12 27.66
N GLN A 12 7.25 11.15 27.54
CA GLN A 12 5.94 11.04 26.92
C GLN A 12 6.01 10.58 25.45
N GLN A 13 6.91 11.15 24.65
CA GLN A 13 7.11 10.74 23.26
C GLN A 13 7.65 9.30 23.15
N PHE A 14 8.58 8.93 24.04
CA PHE A 14 9.16 7.59 24.07
C PHE A 14 8.12 6.52 24.42
N VAL A 15 7.30 6.76 25.46
CA VAL A 15 6.22 5.85 25.86
C VAL A 15 5.18 5.74 24.75
N SER A 16 4.74 6.87 24.18
CA SER A 16 3.79 6.85 23.06
C SER A 16 4.31 6.09 21.84
N TYR A 17 5.62 6.11 21.59
CA TYR A 17 6.24 5.38 20.49
C TYR A 17 6.43 3.89 20.81
N MET A 18 6.74 3.54 22.06
CA MET A 18 6.85 2.14 22.50
C MET A 18 5.48 1.45 22.58
N ASP A 19 4.45 2.18 23.03
CA ASP A 19 3.08 1.70 23.13
C ASP A 19 2.37 1.62 21.77
N ALA A 20 2.91 2.24 20.71
CA ALA A 20 2.41 2.10 19.34
C ALA A 20 2.85 0.74 18.74
N PRO A 21 2.04 -0.34 18.83
CA PRO A 21 2.59 -1.67 18.79
C PRO A 21 2.20 -2.33 17.48
N LYS A 22 3.11 -2.42 16.50
CA LYS A 22 3.06 -3.34 15.33
C LYS A 22 1.87 -3.17 14.35
N ALA A 23 0.72 -2.67 14.79
CA ALA A 23 -0.49 -2.37 14.05
C ALA A 23 -0.23 -1.23 13.06
N ASP A 24 0.50 -0.19 13.48
CA ASP A 24 0.90 0.91 12.59
C ASP A 24 1.81 0.46 11.46
N ARG A 25 2.63 -0.58 11.66
CA ARG A 25 3.44 -1.14 10.57
C ARG A 25 2.57 -1.86 9.54
N LYS A 26 1.53 -2.58 10.00
CA LYS A 26 0.54 -3.21 9.11
C LYS A 26 -0.33 -2.17 8.42
N GLN A 27 -0.84 -1.17 9.14
CA GLN A 27 -1.64 -0.09 8.60
C GLN A 27 -0.84 0.77 7.62
N LYS A 28 0.39 1.21 7.96
CA LYS A 28 1.27 1.91 7.00
C LYS A 28 1.66 1.06 5.79
N ARG A 29 1.64 -0.28 5.90
CA ARG A 29 1.88 -1.16 4.74
C ARG A 29 0.60 -1.33 3.89
N GLN A 30 -0.58 -1.34 4.51
CA GLN A 30 -1.87 -1.39 3.81
C GLN A 30 -2.18 -0.05 3.15
N GLN A 31 -2.06 1.07 3.87
CA GLN A 31 -2.16 2.42 3.31
C GLN A 31 -1.18 2.63 2.17
N ARG A 32 0.11 2.26 2.32
CA ARG A 32 1.05 2.29 1.18
C ARG A 32 0.72 1.31 0.06
N ARG A 33 -0.11 0.30 0.25
CA ARG A 33 -0.59 -0.57 -0.85
C ARG A 33 -1.83 0.02 -1.52
N GLU A 34 -2.65 0.73 -0.77
CA GLU A 34 -3.86 1.42 -1.25
C GLU A 34 -3.51 2.72 -1.98
N GLU A 35 -2.55 3.50 -1.45
CA GLU A 35 -2.05 4.75 -2.03
C GLU A 35 -1.00 4.52 -3.12
N ARG A 36 -0.35 3.35 -3.16
CA ARG A 36 0.48 3.00 -4.31
C ARG A 36 -0.45 2.68 -5.45
N GLU A 37 -0.71 3.71 -6.25
CA GLU A 37 -1.14 3.51 -7.62
C GLU A 37 -0.27 2.39 -8.22
N PRO A 38 -0.88 1.35 -8.81
CA PRO A 38 -0.12 0.26 -9.38
C PRO A 38 0.95 0.85 -10.28
N PHE A 39 2.22 0.56 -10.02
CA PHE A 39 3.33 1.04 -10.87
C PHE A 39 3.06 0.73 -12.35
N LEU A 40 2.33 -0.35 -12.60
CA LEU A 40 1.82 -0.69 -13.92
C LEU A 40 0.88 0.38 -14.50
N ASN A 41 -0.06 0.91 -13.73
CA ASN A 41 -0.96 1.96 -14.21
C ASN A 41 -0.20 3.25 -14.52
N ARG A 42 0.82 3.60 -13.72
CA ARG A 42 1.63 4.80 -13.96
C ARG A 42 2.47 4.70 -15.24
N TRP A 43 2.94 3.51 -15.61
CA TRP A 43 3.86 3.33 -16.75
C TRP A 43 3.18 2.79 -18.00
N PHE A 44 2.08 2.04 -17.84
CA PHE A 44 1.39 1.36 -18.92
C PHE A 44 -0.04 1.86 -19.13
N GLY A 45 -0.54 2.78 -18.31
CA GLY A 45 -1.87 3.37 -18.48
C GLY A 45 -2.97 2.31 -18.65
N MET A 46 -3.65 2.33 -19.79
CA MET A 46 -4.72 1.37 -20.14
C MET A 46 -4.24 0.06 -20.79
N LEU A 47 -2.94 -0.12 -21.01
CA LEU A 47 -2.39 -1.29 -21.70
C LEU A 47 -2.68 -2.63 -20.98
N PRO A 48 -2.65 -2.73 -19.63
CA PRO A 48 -3.06 -3.96 -18.94
C PRO A 48 -4.53 -4.33 -19.18
N LEU A 49 -5.40 -3.33 -19.31
CA LEU A 49 -6.82 -3.53 -19.61
C LEU A 49 -7.01 -4.09 -21.02
N SER A 50 -6.36 -3.48 -22.02
CA SER A 50 -6.41 -3.96 -23.40
C SER A 50 -5.84 -5.37 -23.56
N ALA A 51 -4.72 -5.67 -22.88
CA ALA A 51 -4.12 -7.01 -22.86
C ALA A 51 -5.06 -8.05 -22.22
N ALA A 52 -5.71 -7.70 -21.10
CA ALA A 52 -6.67 -8.59 -20.44
C ALA A 52 -7.90 -8.87 -21.33
N LEU A 53 -8.42 -7.85 -22.02
CA LEU A 53 -9.54 -8.02 -22.96
C LEU A 53 -9.14 -8.90 -24.15
N PHE A 54 -7.97 -8.66 -24.73
CA PHE A 54 -7.44 -9.49 -25.82
C PHE A 54 -7.25 -10.95 -25.39
N TYR A 55 -6.63 -11.18 -24.24
CA TYR A 55 -6.44 -12.53 -23.70
C TYR A 55 -7.77 -13.27 -23.49
N ARG A 56 -8.80 -12.58 -22.96
CA ARG A 56 -10.14 -13.15 -22.81
C ARG A 56 -10.76 -13.52 -24.16
N GLN A 57 -10.55 -12.72 -25.21
CA GLN A 57 -11.05 -13.03 -26.55
C GLN A 57 -10.34 -14.25 -27.16
N VAL A 58 -9.02 -14.35 -26.99
CA VAL A 58 -8.24 -15.51 -27.47
C VAL A 58 -8.66 -16.78 -26.74
N LYS A 59 -8.87 -16.72 -25.41
CA LYS A 59 -9.35 -17.86 -24.61
C LYS A 59 -10.75 -18.31 -25.07
N LYS A 60 -11.68 -17.36 -25.26
CA LYS A 60 -13.04 -17.64 -25.77
C LYS A 60 -13.04 -18.28 -27.16
N LYS A 61 -12.12 -17.87 -28.06
CA LYS A 61 -11.98 -18.50 -29.38
C LYS A 61 -11.48 -19.93 -29.29
N ARG A 62 -10.54 -20.23 -28.37
CA ARG A 62 -10.05 -21.59 -28.14
C ARG A 62 -11.14 -22.50 -27.56
N GLU A 63 -11.93 -22.01 -26.61
CA GLU A 63 -13.05 -22.76 -26.00
C GLU A 63 -14.20 -23.04 -26.98
N LYS A 64 -14.44 -22.18 -27.99
CA LYS A 64 -15.42 -22.44 -29.06
C LYS A 64 -14.94 -23.40 -30.15
N SER A 65 -13.65 -23.75 -30.15
CA SER A 65 -13.00 -24.59 -31.18
C SER A 65 -12.66 -25.99 -30.68
N SER A 66 -13.02 -26.33 -29.44
CA SER A 66 -12.99 -27.68 -28.85
C SER A 66 -14.42 -28.15 -28.65
#